data_AF-A0AAP0GIX8-F1
#
_entry.id   AF-A0AAP0GIX8-F1
#
_cell.length_a   1.000
_cell.length_b   1.000
_cell.length_c   1.000
_cell.angle_alpha   90.00
_cell.angle_beta   90.00
_cell.angle_gamma   90.00
#
_symmetry.space_group_name_H-M   'P 1'
#
loop_
_entity.id
_entity.type
_entity.pdbx_description
1 polymer ?
#
loop_
_entity_poly.entity_id
_entity_poly.type
_entity_poly.pdbx_seq_one_letter_code
_entity_poly.pdbx_strand_id
1 'polypeptide(L)'
;MAARGFSGEAVTAYRSLLRATRKSFAGDTVMLQGSAAEVRKKFEENRRVTSEPEIRKLLEEAREASDFIANMIVQAKLNSRGGYEVKASKDHAGATLEIPSEEILKKSA
;
A
#
# COMPACT_ATOMS: atom_id res chain seq x y z
N MET A 1 26.56 16.74 -4.72
CA MET A 1 26.29 15.49 -5.45
C MET A 1 25.19 14.66 -4.76
N ALA A 2 25.29 14.37 -3.46
CA ALA A 2 24.32 13.56 -2.70
C ALA A 2 22.86 14.07 -2.75
N ALA A 3 22.61 15.37 -2.53
CA ALA A 3 21.26 15.95 -2.53
C ALA A 3 20.48 15.75 -3.84
N ARG A 4 21.16 15.74 -5.01
CA ARG A 4 20.51 15.45 -6.30
C ARG A 4 20.11 13.97 -6.42
N GLY A 5 20.90 13.05 -5.84
CA GLY A 5 20.57 11.63 -5.78
C GLY A 5 19.30 11.36 -4.99
N PHE A 6 19.21 11.92 -3.77
CA PHE A 6 18.03 11.74 -2.91
C PHE A 6 16.73 12.27 -3.52
N SER A 7 16.78 13.38 -4.26
CA SER A 7 15.60 13.90 -4.94
C SER A 7 15.04 12.95 -6.02
N GLY A 8 15.93 12.26 -6.75
CA GLY A 8 15.53 11.24 -7.73
C GLY A 8 14.98 9.98 -7.07
N GLU A 9 15.59 9.56 -5.96
CA GLU A 9 15.11 8.42 -5.17
C GLU A 9 13.73 8.68 -4.56
N ALA A 10 13.50 9.88 -4.02
CA ALA A 10 12.21 10.26 -3.47
C ALA A 10 11.09 10.24 -4.53
N VAL A 11 11.34 10.76 -5.73
CA VAL A 11 10.36 10.71 -6.84
C VAL A 11 10.09 9.25 -7.26
N THR A 12 11.11 8.41 -7.25
CA THR A 12 10.97 6.99 -7.59
C THR A 12 10.13 6.26 -6.54
N ALA A 13 10.43 6.45 -5.25
CA ALA A 13 9.66 5.88 -4.15
C ALA A 13 8.20 6.33 -4.16
N TYR A 14 7.95 7.63 -4.39
CA TYR A 14 6.59 8.17 -4.52
C TYR A 14 5.80 7.47 -5.64
N ARG A 15 6.42 7.30 -6.82
CA ARG A 15 5.79 6.62 -7.96
C ARG A 15 5.55 5.14 -7.69
N SER A 16 6.46 4.47 -6.97
CA SER A 16 6.29 3.07 -6.58
C SER A 16 5.08 2.88 -5.66
N LEU A 17 4.91 3.73 -4.64
CA LEU A 17 3.74 3.71 -3.76
C LEU A 17 2.44 3.89 -4.54
N LEU A 18 2.36 4.89 -5.42
CA LEU A 18 1.15 5.12 -6.22
C LEU A 18 0.84 3.97 -7.20
N ARG A 19 1.86 3.25 -7.67
CA ARG A 19 1.65 2.06 -8.51
C ARG A 19 1.16 0.87 -7.68
N ALA A 20 1.72 0.67 -6.49
CA ALA A 20 1.31 -0.37 -5.56
C ALA A 20 -0.17 -0.17 -5.16
N THR A 21 -0.57 1.04 -4.77
CA THR A 21 -1.97 1.33 -4.39
C THR A 21 -2.94 1.09 -5.55
N ARG A 22 -2.57 1.48 -6.78
CA ARG A 22 -3.36 1.21 -7.99
C ARG A 22 -3.51 -0.29 -8.29
N LYS A 23 -2.46 -1.08 -8.04
CA LYS A 23 -2.50 -2.54 -8.22
C LYS A 23 -3.46 -3.16 -7.20
N SER A 24 -3.31 -2.82 -5.93
CA SER A 24 -3.96 -3.54 -4.82
C SER A 24 -5.39 -3.09 -4.54
N PHE A 25 -5.74 -1.84 -4.86
CA PHE A 25 -7.09 -1.28 -4.65
C PHE A 25 -7.88 -1.13 -5.97
N ALA A 26 -7.56 -1.95 -6.98
CA ALA A 26 -8.17 -1.86 -8.31
C ALA A 26 -9.70 -2.07 -8.25
N GLY A 27 -10.45 -0.99 -8.50
CA GLY A 27 -11.91 -0.98 -8.46
C GLY A 27 -12.50 -0.44 -7.16
N ASP A 28 -11.68 -0.16 -6.14
CA ASP A 28 -12.08 0.56 -4.93
C ASP A 28 -11.67 2.03 -5.03
N THR A 29 -12.57 2.85 -5.59
CA THR A 29 -12.29 4.26 -5.84
C THR A 29 -12.03 5.04 -4.55
N VAL A 30 -12.69 4.68 -3.45
CA VAL A 30 -12.52 5.35 -2.15
C VAL A 30 -11.13 5.07 -1.61
N MET A 31 -10.70 3.80 -1.60
CA MET A 31 -9.35 3.43 -1.16
C MET A 31 -8.26 3.99 -2.07
N LEU A 32 -8.48 4.05 -3.38
CA LEU A 32 -7.53 4.66 -4.32
C LEU A 32 -7.33 6.15 -4.05
N GLN A 33 -8.41 6.90 -3.83
CA GLN A 33 -8.32 8.33 -3.54
C GLN A 33 -7.72 8.60 -2.17
N GLY A 34 -8.16 7.87 -1.13
CA GLY A 34 -7.65 8.01 0.23
C GLY A 34 -6.16 7.68 0.34
N SER A 35 -5.74 6.55 -0.24
CA SER A 35 -4.32 6.15 -0.23
C SER A 35 -3.45 7.12 -1.02
N ALA A 36 -3.89 7.61 -2.19
CA ALA A 36 -3.14 8.60 -2.94
C ALA A 36 -3.00 9.94 -2.20
N ALA A 37 -4.04 10.37 -1.48
CA ALA A 37 -4.02 11.58 -0.67
C ALA A 37 -3.03 11.44 0.51
N GLU A 38 -3.05 10.31 1.21
CA GLU A 38 -2.15 10.06 2.34
C GLU A 38 -0.68 9.95 1.89
N VAL A 39 -0.41 9.25 0.78
CA VAL A 39 0.93 9.18 0.19
C VAL A 39 1.42 10.59 -0.16
N ARG A 40 0.60 11.42 -0.79
CA ARG A 40 0.96 12.80 -1.09
C ARG A 40 1.24 13.62 0.17
N LYS A 41 0.37 13.52 1.18
CA LYS A 41 0.51 14.22 2.44
C LYS A 41 1.84 13.88 3.12
N LYS A 42 2.19 12.59 3.22
CA LYS A 42 3.45 12.15 3.85
C LYS A 42 4.69 12.67 3.14
N PHE A 43 4.69 12.74 1.82
CA PHE A 43 5.82 13.31 1.07
C PHE A 43 5.92 14.83 1.22
N GLU A 44 4.80 15.55 1.30
CA GLU A 44 4.82 16.99 1.55
C GLU A 44 5.24 17.33 3.00
N GLU A 45 4.78 16.56 4.00
CA GLU A 45 5.19 16.69 5.41
C GLU A 45 6.73 16.58 5.56
N ASN A 46 7.36 15.69 4.81
CA ASN A 46 8.80 15.43 4.88
C ASN A 46 9.63 16.18 3.83
N ARG A 47 9.02 17.03 2.99
CA ARG A 47 9.68 17.71 1.86
C ARG A 47 10.87 18.58 2.27
N ARG A 48 10.89 19.06 3.51
CA ARG A 48 11.92 19.95 4.05
C ARG A 48 12.99 19.23 4.87
N VAL A 49 12.95 17.89 4.96
CA VAL A 49 13.98 17.13 5.65
C VAL A 49 15.30 17.26 4.87
N THR A 50 16.37 17.65 5.57
CA THR A 50 17.71 17.84 4.98
C THR A 50 18.77 16.90 5.56
N SER A 51 18.44 16.19 6.63
CA SER A 51 19.32 15.22 7.28
C SER A 51 19.43 13.97 6.41
N GLU A 52 20.61 13.67 5.87
CA GLU A 52 20.84 12.47 5.05
C GLU A 52 20.41 11.15 5.71
N PRO A 53 20.72 10.87 6.99
CA PRO A 53 20.27 9.62 7.62
C PRO A 53 18.74 9.54 7.74
N GLU A 54 18.07 10.68 7.98
CA GLU A 54 16.61 10.72 8.05
C GLU A 54 15.98 10.53 6.68
N ILE A 55 16.55 11.14 5.64
CA ILE A 55 16.11 10.93 4.26
C ILE A 55 16.22 9.46 3.88
N ARG A 56 17.33 8.80 4.20
CA ARG A 56 17.53 7.36 3.91
C ARG A 56 16.48 6.50 4.62
N LYS A 57 16.22 6.78 5.90
CA LYS A 57 15.21 6.09 6.68
C LYS A 57 13.81 6.23 6.05
N LEU A 58 13.40 7.45 5.72
CA LEU A 58 12.11 7.72 5.08
C LEU A 58 11.97 7.05 3.69
N LEU A 59 13.06 6.99 2.92
CA LEU A 59 13.09 6.29 1.64
C LEU A 59 12.94 4.78 1.82
N GLU A 60 13.54 4.20 2.85
CA GLU A 60 13.41 2.79 3.16
C GLU A 60 11.99 2.44 3.61
N GLU A 61 11.41 3.24 4.52
CA GLU A 61 10.01 3.10 4.93
C GLU A 61 9.06 3.16 3.72
N ALA A 62 9.31 4.06 2.76
CA ALA A 62 8.51 4.16 1.53
C ALA A 62 8.65 2.93 0.61
N ARG A 63 9.83 2.28 0.59
CA ARG A 63 10.06 1.03 -0.15
C ARG A 63 9.31 -0.12 0.52
N GLU A 64 9.48 -0.29 1.83
CA GLU A 64 8.77 -1.33 2.60
C GLU A 64 7.25 -1.19 2.46
N ALA A 65 6.72 0.03 2.56
CA ALA A 65 5.30 0.29 2.36
C ALA A 65 4.83 -0.05 0.93
N SER A 66 5.65 0.22 -0.09
CA SER A 66 5.33 -0.15 -1.48
C SER A 66 5.23 -1.65 -1.64
N ASP A 67 6.18 -2.40 -1.10
CA ASP A 67 6.22 -3.86 -1.17
C ASP A 67 5.08 -4.49 -0.38
N PHE A 68 4.80 -3.96 0.81
CA PHE A 68 3.67 -4.38 1.62
C PHE A 68 2.34 -4.20 0.87
N ILE A 69 2.08 -3.01 0.31
CA ILE A 69 0.85 -2.75 -0.43
C ILE A 69 0.76 -3.67 -1.65
N ALA A 70 1.83 -3.83 -2.42
CA ALA A 70 1.83 -4.60 -3.65
C ALA A 70 1.65 -6.11 -3.46
N ASN A 71 2.13 -6.64 -2.33
CA ASN A 71 2.27 -8.08 -2.11
C ASN A 71 1.44 -8.63 -0.94
N MET A 72 1.02 -7.81 0.03
CA MET A 72 0.33 -8.28 1.24
C MET A 72 -1.15 -7.87 1.28
N ILE A 73 -1.60 -6.96 0.42
CA ILE A 73 -3.01 -6.57 0.34
C ILE A 73 -3.72 -7.40 -0.72
N VAL A 74 -4.74 -8.15 -0.28
CA VAL A 74 -5.63 -8.90 -1.16
C VAL A 74 -7.03 -8.31 -1.09
N GLN A 75 -7.56 -7.87 -2.23
CA GLN A 75 -8.89 -7.28 -2.31
C GLN A 75 -9.94 -8.36 -2.62
N ALA A 76 -10.93 -8.49 -1.74
CA ALA A 76 -12.11 -9.30 -1.98
C ALA A 76 -13.04 -8.61 -2.99
N LYS A 77 -13.55 -9.35 -3.97
CA LYS A 77 -14.49 -8.82 -4.98
C LYS A 77 -15.87 -9.44 -4.79
N LEU A 78 -16.91 -8.60 -4.79
CA LEU A 78 -18.28 -9.08 -4.76
C LEU A 78 -18.59 -9.85 -6.06
N ASN A 79 -19.08 -11.08 -5.92
CA ASN A 79 -19.49 -11.93 -7.03
C ASN A 79 -20.99 -11.70 -7.34
N SER A 80 -21.43 -12.19 -8.50
CA SER A 80 -22.83 -12.09 -8.96
C SER A 80 -23.84 -12.85 -8.09
N ARG A 81 -23.37 -13.69 -7.16
CA ARG A 81 -24.18 -14.48 -6.22
C ARG A 81 -24.33 -13.79 -4.86
N GLY A 82 -23.80 -12.58 -4.68
CA GLY A 82 -23.88 -11.81 -3.43
C GLY A 82 -22.80 -12.16 -2.39
N GLY A 83 -21.86 -13.04 -2.70
CA GLY A 83 -20.71 -13.38 -1.84
C GLY A 83 -19.43 -12.65 -2.26
N TYR A 84 -18.47 -12.51 -1.35
CA TYR A 84 -17.16 -11.96 -1.66
C TYR A 84 -16.19 -13.09 -2.02
N GLU A 85 -15.52 -12.98 -3.17
CA GLU A 85 -14.49 -13.90 -3.61
C GLU A 85 -13.11 -13.26 -3.51
N VAL A 86 -12.19 -13.97 -2.85
CA VAL A 86 -10.78 -13.61 -2.79
C VAL A 86 -10.02 -14.55 -3.72
N LYS A 87 -9.52 -14.03 -4.85
CA LYS A 87 -8.59 -14.78 -5.69
C LYS A 87 -7.18 -14.51 -5.17
N ALA A 88 -6.62 -15.45 -4.42
CA ALA A 88 -5.19 -15.48 -4.15
C ALA A 88 -4.48 -15.62 -5.51
N SER A 89 -3.96 -14.51 -6.03
CA SER A 89 -3.13 -14.54 -7.24
C SER A 89 -1.85 -15.33 -6.95
N LYS A 90 -1.14 -15.81 -7.99
CA LYS A 90 0.13 -16.53 -7.82
C LYS A 90 1.16 -15.73 -7.00
N ASP A 91 1.04 -14.40 -6.98
CA ASP A 91 1.89 -13.50 -6.19
C ASP A 91 1.72 -13.67 -4.67
N HIS A 92 0.66 -14.34 -4.20
CA HIS A 92 0.38 -14.64 -2.78
C HIS A 92 0.37 -16.14 -2.49
N ALA A 93 0.81 -16.98 -3.43
CA ALA A 93 0.87 -18.42 -3.24
C ALA A 93 1.84 -18.76 -2.09
N GLY A 94 1.29 -19.19 -0.95
CA GLY A 94 2.06 -19.55 0.26
C GLY A 94 1.79 -18.64 1.47
N ALA A 95 1.05 -17.55 1.33
CA ALA A 95 0.59 -16.76 2.48
C ALA A 95 -0.68 -17.38 3.06
N THR A 96 -0.64 -17.79 4.34
CA THR A 96 -1.81 -18.33 5.05
C THR A 96 -2.87 -17.25 5.17
N LEU A 97 -4.01 -17.43 4.49
CA LEU A 97 -5.19 -16.61 4.68
C LEU A 97 -5.97 -17.20 5.86
N GLU A 98 -5.74 -16.69 7.07
CA GLU A 98 -6.67 -16.95 8.18
C GLU A 98 -7.96 -16.19 7.89
N ILE A 99 -8.97 -16.91 7.41
CA ILE A 99 -10.33 -16.37 7.26
C ILE A 99 -10.93 -16.35 8.67
N PRO A 100 -11.24 -15.18 9.26
CA PRO A 100 -11.96 -15.16 10.53
C PRO A 100 -13.34 -15.78 10.31
N SER A 101 -13.62 -16.88 10.99
CA SER A 101 -14.91 -17.56 10.96
C SER A 101 -16.02 -16.61 11.39
N GLU A 102 -17.23 -16.78 10.81
CA GLU A 102 -18.42 -15.94 11.05
C GLU A 102 -18.82 -15.77 12.53
N GLU A 103 -18.28 -16.57 13.44
CA GLU A 103 -18.47 -16.44 14.90
C GLU A 103 -17.95 -15.11 15.46
N ILE A 104 -16.94 -14.49 14.85
CA ILE A 104 -16.38 -13.21 15.34
C ILE A 104 -17.29 -12.03 14.96
N LEU A 105 -17.97 -12.10 13.81
CA LEU A 105 -18.87 -11.04 13.33
C LEU A 105 -20.16 -10.92 14.16
N LYS A 106 -20.64 -12.01 14.78
CA LYS A 106 -21.85 -11.99 15.60
C LYS A 106 -21.67 -11.37 16.99
N LYS A 107 -20.43 -11.14 17.44
CA LYS A 107 -20.14 -10.57 18.78
C LYS A 107 -20.06 -9.04 18.82
N SER A 108 -20.25 -8.35 17.70
CA SER A 108 -20.15 -6.89 17.59
C SER A 108 -21.48 -6.19 17.26
N ALA A 109 -22.62 -6.88 17.44
CA ALA A 109 -23.96 -6.31 17.40
C ALA A 109 -24.49 -6.00 18.81
#